data_AF-A0A655W5Y7-F1
#
_entry.id   AF-A0A655W5Y7-F1
#
_cell.length_a   1.000
_cell.length_b   1.000
_cell.length_c   1.000
_cell.angle_alpha   90.00
_cell.angle_beta   90.00
_cell.angle_gamma   90.00
#
_symmetry.space_group_name_H-M   'P 1'
#
loop_
_entity.id
_entity.type
_entity.pdbx_description
1 polymer ?
#
loop_
_entity_poly.entity_id
_entity_poly.type
_entity_poly.pdbx_seq_one_letter_code
_entity_poly.pdbx_strand_id
1 'polypeptide(L)' 'MTGLLQEMPLESAIKFAHAAAAISVTRFGAQTSIPTRAEVEAFLAEHS' A
#
# COMPACT_ATOMS: atom_id res chain seq x y z
N MET A 1 -5.86 -9.42 -0.62
CA MET A 1 -5.13 -10.58 -0.06
C MET A 1 -3.88 -10.82 -0.91
N THR A 2 -2.84 -10.00 -0.77
CA THR A 2 -1.58 -10.11 -1.55
C THR A 2 -0.31 -9.84 -0.74
N GLY A 3 -0.39 -9.50 0.55
CA GLY A 3 0.78 -9.29 1.41
C GLY A 3 1.29 -10.54 2.15
N LEU A 4 0.58 -11.67 2.07
CA LEU A 4 0.91 -12.91 2.80
C LEU A 4 1.72 -13.93 1.97
N LEU A 5 2.03 -13.63 0.71
CA LEU A 5 2.60 -14.59 -0.25
C LEU A 5 4.03 -14.28 -0.71
N GLN A 6 4.70 -13.30 -0.12
CA GLN A 6 6.12 -13.10 -0.30
C GLN A 6 6.73 -12.86 1.07
N GLU A 7 7.89 -13.45 1.33
CA GLU A 7 8.67 -13.45 2.57
C GLU A 7 9.19 -12.04 2.95
N MET A 8 8.31 -11.04 2.91
CA MET A 8 8.62 -9.68 3.33
C MET A 8 8.83 -9.67 4.85
N PRO A 9 9.91 -9.06 5.34
CA PRO A 9 10.04 -8.75 6.75
C PRO A 9 8.77 -8.06 7.26
N LEU A 10 8.32 -8.42 8.46
CA LEU A 10 7.08 -7.91 9.06
C LEU A 10 7.00 -6.38 9.00
N GLU A 11 8.12 -5.71 9.23
CA GLU A 11 8.22 -4.26 9.13
C GLU A 11 7.90 -3.73 7.72
N SER A 12 8.42 -4.35 6.67
CA SER A 12 8.14 -3.99 5.29
C SER A 12 6.68 -4.22 4.93
N ALA A 13 6.09 -5.32 5.42
CA ALA A 13 4.66 -5.59 5.22
C ALA A 13 3.77 -4.55 5.92
N ILE A 14 4.14 -4.13 7.14
CA ILE A 14 3.44 -3.07 7.88
C ILE A 14 3.52 -1.73 7.13
N LYS A 15 4.71 -1.34 6.64
CA LYS A 15 4.88 -0.09 5.87
C LYS A 15 4.07 -0.11 4.58
N PHE A 16 4.09 -1.23 3.86
CA PHE A 16 3.30 -1.41 2.65
C PHE A 16 1.79 -1.29 2.92
N ALA A 17 1.29 -1.91 4.00
CA ALA A 17 -0.12 -1.82 4.38
C ALA A 17 -0.55 -0.38 4.74
N HIS A 18 0.30 0.36 5.47
CA HIS A 18 0.02 1.76 5.82
C HIS A 18 0.01 2.67 4.58
N ALA A 19 0.97 2.51 3.67
CA ALA A 19 0.99 3.27 2.42
C ALA A 19 -0.25 2.97 1.56
N ALA A 20 -0.65 1.70 1.46
CA ALA A 20 -1.88 1.32 0.77
C ALA A 20 -3.14 1.94 1.41
N ALA A 21 -3.20 2.00 2.75
CA ALA A 21 -4.29 2.63 3.47
C ALA A 21 -4.30 4.17 3.32
N ALA A 22 -3.13 4.82 3.29
CA ALA A 22 -3.01 6.25 3.06
C ALA A 22 -3.52 6.64 1.65
N ILE A 23 -3.20 5.84 0.63
CA ILE A 23 -3.70 6.06 -0.73
C ILE A 23 -5.22 5.79 -0.82
N SER A 24 -5.74 4.80 -0.09
CA SER A 24 -7.16 4.46 -0.16
C SER A 24 -8.06 5.56 0.41
N VAL A 25 -7.62 6.29 1.43
CA VAL A 25 -8.39 7.37 2.08
C VAL A 25 -8.36 8.70 1.32
N THR A 26 -7.46 8.87 0.35
CA THR A 26 -7.39 10.09 -0.48
C THR A 26 -8.24 10.00 -1.75
N ARG A 27 -8.80 8.84 -2.07
CA ARG A 27 -9.66 8.63 -3.25
C ARG A 27 -11.13 8.79 -2.88
N PHE A 28 -11.84 9.68 -3.58
CA PHE A 28 -13.26 9.91 -3.37
C PHE A 28 -14.10 8.78 -4.00
N GLY A 29 -14.90 8.08 -3.19
CA GLY A 29 -15.78 6.99 -3.63
C GLY A 29 -15.22 5.59 -3.39
N ALA A 30 -16.05 4.69 -2.86
CA ALA A 30 -15.64 3.36 -2.37
C ALA A 30 -15.12 2.37 -3.44
N GLN A 31 -15.40 2.60 -4.73
CA GLN A 31 -15.23 1.59 -5.79
C GLN A 31 -13.80 1.44 -6.34
N THR A 32 -12.89 2.40 -6.16
CA THR A 32 -11.49 2.35 -6.66
C THR A 32 -10.46 2.54 -5.55
N SER A 33 -10.79 2.07 -4.35
CA SER A 33 -10.06 2.29 -3.10
C SER A 33 -8.88 1.33 -2.89
N ILE A 34 -8.66 0.34 -3.76
CA ILE A 34 -7.52 -0.58 -3.67
C ILE A 34 -6.39 -0.09 -4.60
N PRO A 35 -5.28 0.44 -4.06
CA PRO A 35 -4.13 0.81 -4.87
C PRO A 35 -3.40 -0.42 -5.40
N THR A 36 -2.75 -0.25 -6.53
CA THR A 36 -1.83 -1.22 -7.13
C THR A 36 -0.50 -1.23 -6.37
N ARG A 37 0.25 -2.33 -6.50
CA ARG A 37 1.58 -2.43 -5.87
C ARG A 37 2.53 -1.30 -6.30
N ALA A 38 2.52 -0.93 -7.58
CA ALA A 38 3.36 0.13 -8.11
C ALA A 38 3.04 1.50 -7.50
N GLU A 39 1.76 1.79 -7.24
CA GLU A 39 1.35 3.04 -6.58
C GLU A 39 1.82 3.09 -5.13
N VAL A 40 1.73 1.96 -4.41
CA VAL A 40 2.23 1.86 -3.03
C VAL A 40 3.75 2.01 -2.98
N GLU A 41 4.48 1.38 -3.92
CA GLU A 41 5.94 1.50 -4.01
C GLU A 41 6.38 2.93 -4.37
N ALA A 42 5.69 3.60 -5.30
CA ALA A 42 5.94 5.00 -5.63
C ALA A 42 5.68 5.93 -4.44
N PHE A 43 4.59 5.73 -3.72
CA PHE A 43 4.27 6.50 -2.51
C PHE A 43 5.33 6.32 -1.42
N LEU A 44 5.80 5.09 -1.20
CA LEU A 44 6.87 4.80 -0.25
C LEU A 44 8.22 5.41 -0.67
N ALA A 45 8.51 5.49 -1.97
CA ALA A 45 9.72 6.14 -2.49
C ALA A 45 9.67 7.67 -2.37
N GLU A 46 8.49 8.28 -2.41
CA GLU A 46 8.29 9.72 -2.23
C GLU A 46 8.33 10.14 -0.73
N HIS A 47 8.04 9.22 0.18
CA HIS A 47 7.95 9.46 1.63
C HIS A 47 9.01 8.70 2.46
N SER A 48 10.13 8.29 1.84
CA SER A 48 11.25 7.58 2.48
C SER A 48 12.22 8.49 3.20
#